data_AF-A0A3S4N4L2-F1
#
_entry.id   AF-A0A3S4N4L2-F1
#
_cell.length_a   1.000
_cell.length_b   1.000
_cell.length_c   1.000
_cell.angle_alpha   90.00
_cell.angle_beta   90.00
_cell.angle_gamma   90.00
#
_symmetry.space_group_name_H-M   'P 1'
#
loop_
_entity.id
_entity.type
_entity.pdbx_description
1 polymer ?
#
loop_
_entity_poly.entity_id
_entity_poly.type
_entity_poly.pdbx_seq_one_letter_code
_entity_poly.pdbx_strand_id
1 'polypeptide(L)'
;MLKRNDEKINGFLFVIVLPLLLFAMSYYGFESSYTRLKTSEKTPDFLFSSVYAYRVIPNYLSVQMTDLMYYLINGPLSFFKNFLSKNGTPFYHGLFLMNSVFFILCSLILNAVFQLKSTGLLLNLNARRIIHLLSVFFIVITQYAPTNCDTIALFCYLSGVYLTLKYSDTGKNIFFFILIGLIAISTLVRETACLNIAFFAAVFFTIDDLKKGNYQIIWKIIPLVVAFLIPYLGLRAILVQEETAFVEGFYINRNFSSPFNLAGLVFALIVIYFIYKLCTAPENRSVFGKYFFFSIPYLLMITLVGLYWEVRLFLPLILTGIITAYHQFKKTSEI
;
A
#
# COMPACT_ATOMS: atom_id res chain seq x y z
N MET A 1 -25.44 22.34 -17.09
CA MET A 1 -24.74 21.19 -17.71
C MET A 1 -23.22 21.37 -17.73
N LEU A 2 -22.70 22.55 -18.10
CA LEU A 2 -21.26 22.87 -18.13
C LEU A 2 -20.54 22.64 -16.78
N LYS A 3 -21.04 23.22 -15.67
CA LYS A 3 -20.43 23.03 -14.33
C LYS A 3 -20.24 21.56 -13.91
N ARG A 4 -21.17 20.67 -14.28
CA ARG A 4 -21.11 19.24 -13.94
C ARG A 4 -20.11 18.48 -14.82
N ASN A 5 -19.88 18.93 -16.05
CA ASN A 5 -18.81 18.42 -16.90
C ASN A 5 -17.44 18.93 -16.44
N ASP A 6 -17.34 20.21 -16.06
CA ASP A 6 -16.11 20.80 -15.54
C ASP A 6 -15.66 20.10 -14.25
N GLU A 7 -16.58 19.76 -13.36
CA GLU A 7 -16.26 18.99 -12.15
C GLU A 7 -15.79 17.57 -12.43
N LYS A 8 -16.38 16.88 -13.43
CA LYS A 8 -15.96 15.54 -13.84
C LYS A 8 -14.59 15.56 -14.52
N ILE A 9 -14.34 16.54 -15.38
CA ILE A 9 -13.06 16.73 -16.06
C ILE A 9 -11.97 17.08 -15.03
N ASN A 10 -12.26 18.01 -14.12
CA ASN A 10 -11.34 18.36 -13.03
C ASN A 10 -11.05 17.16 -12.11
N GLY A 11 -12.06 16.32 -11.83
CA GLY A 11 -11.87 15.08 -11.08
C GLY A 11 -10.97 14.08 -11.81
N PHE A 12 -11.17 13.88 -13.12
CA PHE A 12 -10.33 13.01 -13.95
C PHE A 12 -8.89 13.51 -14.02
N LEU A 13 -8.69 14.80 -14.29
CA LEU A 13 -7.36 15.41 -14.34
C LEU A 13 -6.64 15.27 -12.99
N PHE A 14 -7.34 15.49 -11.89
CA PHE A 14 -6.74 15.48 -10.56
C PHE A 14 -6.46 14.09 -10.01
N VAL A 15 -7.35 13.13 -10.27
CA VAL A 15 -7.26 11.78 -9.67
C VAL A 15 -6.49 10.81 -10.54
N ILE A 16 -6.41 11.04 -11.85
CA ILE A 16 -5.79 10.12 -12.81
C ILE A 16 -4.57 10.77 -13.48
N VAL A 17 -4.76 11.89 -14.18
CA VAL A 17 -3.71 12.48 -15.03
C VAL A 17 -2.55 13.02 -14.20
N LEU A 18 -2.84 13.85 -13.20
CA LEU A 18 -1.80 14.46 -12.37
C LEU A 18 -0.98 13.41 -11.59
N PRO A 19 -1.57 12.42 -10.90
CA PRO A 19 -0.82 11.33 -10.29
C PRO A 19 0.06 10.61 -11.30
N LEU A 20 -0.46 10.23 -12.47
CA LEU A 20 0.32 9.54 -13.49
C LEU A 20 1.53 10.35 -13.95
N LEU A 21 1.36 11.67 -14.15
CA LEU A 21 2.46 12.56 -14.51
C LEU A 21 3.52 12.66 -13.40
N LEU A 22 3.09 12.82 -12.14
CA LEU A 22 4.02 12.86 -11.00
C LEU A 22 4.78 11.54 -10.87
N PHE A 23 4.09 10.41 -11.07
CA PHE A 23 4.72 9.09 -11.03
C PHE A 23 5.71 8.92 -12.17
N ALA A 24 5.37 9.32 -13.41
CA ALA A 24 6.29 9.28 -14.54
C ALA A 24 7.52 10.17 -14.33
N MET A 25 7.33 11.39 -13.83
CA MET A 25 8.43 12.31 -13.49
C MET A 25 9.34 11.70 -12.42
N SER A 26 8.76 11.08 -11.39
CA SER A 26 9.56 10.44 -10.34
C SER A 26 10.29 9.21 -10.85
N TYR A 27 9.66 8.41 -11.71
CA TYR A 27 10.20 7.15 -12.18
C TYR A 27 11.34 7.37 -13.16
N TYR A 28 11.16 8.24 -14.16
CA TYR A 28 12.18 8.49 -15.19
C TYR A 28 13.12 9.67 -14.86
N GLY A 29 12.66 10.62 -14.05
CA GLY A 29 13.41 11.84 -13.72
C GLY A 29 14.30 11.74 -12.49
N PHE A 30 13.95 10.90 -11.50
CA PHE A 30 14.85 10.60 -10.39
C PHE A 30 15.65 9.34 -10.70
N GLU A 31 16.98 9.47 -10.80
CA GLU A 31 17.84 8.29 -10.88
C GLU A 31 17.88 7.58 -9.53
N SER A 32 17.22 6.42 -9.47
CA SER A 32 17.32 5.53 -8.33
C SER A 32 18.76 5.04 -8.17
N SER A 33 19.27 5.04 -6.94
CA SER A 33 20.53 4.36 -6.58
C SER A 33 20.50 2.85 -6.84
N TYR A 34 19.33 2.26 -7.13
CA TYR A 34 19.14 0.86 -7.52
C TYR A 34 19.26 0.67 -9.05
N THR A 35 20.30 1.24 -9.65
CA THR A 35 20.59 1.26 -11.10
C THR A 35 20.56 -0.11 -11.77
N ARG A 36 20.77 -1.20 -11.01
CA ARG A 36 20.70 -2.59 -11.51
C ARG A 36 19.36 -2.95 -12.16
N LEU A 37 18.24 -2.37 -11.71
CA LEU A 37 16.92 -2.62 -12.31
C LEU A 37 16.75 -1.93 -13.67
N LYS A 38 17.47 -0.82 -13.88
CA LYS A 38 17.42 -0.02 -15.12
C LYS A 38 18.24 -0.65 -16.25
N THR A 39 19.13 -1.59 -15.91
CA THR A 39 20.04 -2.28 -16.85
C THR A 39 19.64 -3.72 -17.19
N SER A 40 18.70 -4.32 -16.45
CA SER A 40 18.27 -5.70 -16.70
C SER A 40 17.33 -5.79 -17.90
N GLU A 41 17.72 -6.52 -18.94
CA GLU A 41 16.87 -6.71 -20.14
C GLU A 41 15.68 -7.65 -19.90
N LYS A 42 15.83 -8.59 -18.96
CA LYS A 42 14.82 -9.58 -18.56
C LYS A 42 14.50 -9.46 -17.08
N THR A 43 13.36 -10.04 -16.68
CA THR A 43 13.00 -10.21 -15.27
C THR A 43 14.14 -10.91 -14.52
N PRO A 44 14.75 -10.28 -13.51
CA PRO A 44 15.89 -10.87 -12.83
C PRO A 44 15.52 -12.16 -12.07
N ASP A 45 16.37 -13.18 -12.18
CA ASP A 45 16.16 -14.48 -11.52
C ASP A 45 16.08 -14.37 -9.99
N PHE A 46 16.71 -13.34 -9.40
CA PHE A 46 16.65 -13.12 -7.96
C PHE A 46 15.20 -12.90 -7.46
N LEU A 47 14.28 -12.43 -8.31
CA LEU A 47 12.87 -12.24 -7.95
C LEU A 47 12.16 -13.58 -7.67
N PHE A 48 12.67 -14.68 -8.22
CA PHE A 48 12.15 -16.03 -8.00
C PHE A 48 12.90 -16.81 -6.92
N SER A 49 13.89 -16.17 -6.28
CA SER A 49 14.73 -16.80 -5.25
C SER A 49 14.49 -16.17 -3.87
N SER A 50 14.81 -16.93 -2.80
CA SER A 50 14.81 -16.42 -1.42
C SER A 50 13.45 -15.82 -1.00
N VAL A 51 13.45 -14.69 -0.29
CA VAL A 51 12.26 -14.03 0.27
C VAL A 51 11.31 -13.48 -0.80
N TYR A 52 11.80 -13.24 -2.03
CA TYR A 52 10.97 -12.73 -3.14
C TYR A 52 10.16 -13.84 -3.83
N ALA A 53 10.55 -15.10 -3.68
CA ALA A 53 9.83 -16.25 -4.26
C ALA A 53 8.39 -16.36 -3.76
N TYR A 54 8.13 -15.94 -2.52
CA TYR A 54 6.79 -15.93 -1.93
C TYR A 54 5.83 -14.90 -2.56
N ARG A 55 6.32 -13.97 -3.39
CA ARG A 55 5.54 -12.90 -4.05
C ARG A 55 5.04 -13.34 -5.43
N VAL A 56 4.25 -14.41 -5.43
CA VAL A 56 3.81 -15.12 -6.63
C VAL A 56 3.15 -14.19 -7.65
N ILE A 57 2.13 -13.42 -7.25
CA ILE A 57 1.35 -12.59 -8.17
C ILE A 57 2.22 -11.48 -8.83
N PRO A 58 2.96 -10.66 -8.06
CA PRO A 58 3.87 -9.66 -8.64
C PRO A 58 4.93 -10.23 -9.58
N ASN A 59 5.47 -11.41 -9.28
CA ASN A 59 6.52 -12.01 -10.08
C ASN A 59 6.00 -12.46 -11.45
N TYR A 60 4.89 -13.20 -11.49
CA TYR A 60 4.27 -13.61 -12.75
C TYR A 60 3.79 -12.41 -13.58
N LEU A 61 3.20 -11.41 -12.94
CA LEU A 61 2.76 -10.21 -13.63
C LEU A 61 3.93 -9.42 -14.21
N SER A 62 5.05 -9.34 -13.49
CA SER A 62 6.27 -8.68 -13.97
C SER A 62 6.85 -9.34 -15.22
N VAL A 63 6.80 -10.69 -15.31
CA VAL A 63 7.21 -11.42 -16.52
C VAL A 63 6.31 -11.05 -17.69
N GLN A 64 4.99 -11.16 -17.51
CA GLN A 64 4.03 -10.86 -18.57
C GLN A 64 4.15 -9.41 -19.08
N MET A 65 4.36 -8.45 -18.18
CA MET A 65 4.51 -7.04 -18.54
C MET A 65 5.84 -6.77 -19.25
N THR A 66 6.89 -7.51 -18.93
CA THR A 66 8.18 -7.43 -19.61
C THR A 66 8.09 -7.96 -21.03
N ASP A 67 7.44 -9.11 -21.22
CA ASP A 67 7.24 -9.72 -22.53
C ASP A 67 6.35 -8.84 -23.42
N LEU A 68 5.29 -8.27 -22.84
CA LEU A 68 4.42 -7.30 -23.51
C LEU A 68 5.22 -6.08 -23.97
N MET A 69 6.05 -5.49 -23.10
CA MET A 69 6.88 -4.34 -23.47
C MET A 69 7.93 -4.71 -24.51
N TYR A 70 8.53 -5.89 -24.43
CA TYR A 70 9.46 -6.38 -25.43
C TYR A 70 8.81 -6.51 -26.81
N TYR A 71 7.60 -7.08 -26.88
CA TYR A 71 6.82 -7.19 -28.11
C TYR A 71 6.42 -5.80 -28.65
N LEU A 72 5.96 -4.91 -27.78
CA LEU A 72 5.57 -3.56 -28.15
C LEU A 72 6.74 -2.76 -28.74
N ILE A 73 7.90 -2.76 -28.05
CA ILE A 73 9.11 -2.02 -28.47
C ILE A 73 9.65 -2.55 -29.81
N ASN A 74 9.59 -3.86 -30.03
CA ASN A 74 10.13 -4.49 -31.24
C ASN A 74 9.11 -4.61 -32.39
N GLY A 75 7.84 -4.35 -32.15
CA GLY A 75 6.77 -4.38 -33.16
C GLY A 75 6.14 -3.00 -33.37
N PRO A 76 4.92 -2.75 -32.84
CA PRO A 76 4.10 -1.59 -33.17
C PRO A 76 4.70 -0.24 -32.71
N LEU A 77 5.53 -0.23 -31.65
CA LEU A 77 6.20 0.96 -31.14
C LEU A 77 7.66 1.07 -31.58
N SER A 78 8.06 0.35 -32.64
CA SER A 78 9.41 0.39 -33.20
C SER A 78 9.87 1.82 -33.55
N PHE A 79 8.96 2.71 -33.95
CA PHE A 79 9.24 4.14 -34.17
C PHE A 79 9.72 4.87 -32.91
N PHE A 80 9.30 4.44 -31.71
CA PHE A 80 9.67 5.02 -30.43
C PHE A 80 10.84 4.28 -29.74
N LYS A 81 11.37 3.23 -30.38
CA LYS A 81 12.40 2.35 -29.81
C LYS A 81 13.65 3.11 -29.38
N ASN A 82 14.14 4.05 -30.20
CA ASN A 82 15.32 4.85 -29.87
C ASN A 82 15.14 5.69 -28.59
N PHE A 83 13.93 6.18 -28.33
CA PHE A 83 13.63 6.91 -27.10
C PHE A 83 13.50 5.97 -25.89
N LEU A 84 12.82 4.83 -26.04
CA LEU A 84 12.62 3.87 -24.94
C LEU A 84 13.95 3.24 -24.53
N SER A 85 14.74 2.75 -25.48
CA SER A 85 16.06 2.16 -25.22
C SER A 85 17.05 3.14 -24.56
N LYS A 86 16.87 4.45 -24.73
CA LYS A 86 17.68 5.48 -24.05
C LYS A 86 17.29 5.66 -22.58
N ASN A 87 16.04 5.42 -22.23
CA ASN A 87 15.48 5.70 -20.90
C ASN A 87 15.36 4.46 -20.00
N GLY A 88 15.51 3.24 -20.55
CA GLY A 88 15.56 2.01 -19.78
C GLY A 88 15.46 0.75 -20.65
N THR A 89 15.34 -0.38 -19.98
CA THR A 89 15.11 -1.70 -20.61
C THR A 89 13.62 -2.03 -20.72
N PRO A 90 13.23 -3.04 -21.53
CA PRO A 90 11.86 -3.54 -21.58
C PRO A 90 11.31 -3.93 -20.19
N PHE A 91 12.15 -4.53 -19.34
CA PHE A 91 11.79 -4.84 -17.96
C PHE A 91 11.47 -3.58 -17.14
N TYR A 92 12.31 -2.54 -17.23
CA TYR A 92 12.11 -1.29 -16.51
C TYR A 92 10.81 -0.58 -16.94
N HIS A 93 10.52 -0.58 -18.24
CA HIS A 93 9.25 -0.03 -18.76
C HIS A 93 8.04 -0.89 -18.39
N GLY A 94 8.19 -2.22 -18.35
CA GLY A 94 7.13 -3.14 -17.91
C GLY A 94 6.79 -2.94 -16.44
N LEU A 95 7.83 -2.76 -15.61
CA LEU A 95 7.72 -2.42 -14.20
C LEU A 95 7.02 -1.07 -14.00
N PHE A 96 7.40 -0.05 -14.79
CA PHE A 96 6.72 1.25 -14.80
C PHE A 96 5.23 1.12 -15.14
N LEU A 97 4.90 0.40 -16.22
CA LEU A 97 3.53 0.23 -16.69
C LEU A 97 2.66 -0.44 -15.62
N MET A 98 3.15 -1.56 -15.08
CA MET A 98 2.48 -2.28 -14.01
C MET A 98 2.24 -1.39 -12.80
N ASN A 99 3.30 -0.74 -12.30
CA ASN A 99 3.19 0.13 -11.13
C ASN A 99 2.26 1.31 -11.37
N SER A 100 2.25 1.88 -12.59
CA SER A 100 1.37 2.99 -12.96
C SER A 100 -0.10 2.60 -12.91
N VAL A 101 -0.47 1.40 -13.38
CA VAL A 101 -1.86 0.92 -13.34
C VAL A 101 -2.34 0.79 -11.89
N PHE A 102 -1.58 0.10 -11.04
CA PHE A 102 -1.97 -0.06 -9.63
C PHE A 102 -1.90 1.24 -8.85
N PHE A 103 -1.02 2.16 -9.22
CA PHE A 103 -0.93 3.47 -8.63
C PHE A 103 -2.16 4.35 -8.94
N ILE A 104 -2.65 4.34 -10.18
CA ILE A 104 -3.91 5.02 -10.53
C ILE A 104 -5.06 4.41 -9.73
N LEU A 105 -5.11 3.08 -9.59
CA LEU A 105 -6.11 2.42 -8.77
C LEU A 105 -6.01 2.81 -7.29
N CYS A 106 -4.81 2.95 -6.74
CA CYS A 106 -4.60 3.50 -5.39
C CYS A 106 -5.17 4.92 -5.26
N SER A 107 -4.90 5.79 -6.23
CA SER A 107 -5.41 7.16 -6.26
C SER A 107 -6.94 7.21 -6.30
N LEU A 108 -7.57 6.34 -7.11
CA LEU A 108 -9.03 6.21 -7.20
C LEU A 108 -9.64 5.74 -5.87
N ILE A 109 -9.03 4.74 -5.23
CA ILE A 109 -9.49 4.24 -3.93
C ILE A 109 -9.31 5.30 -2.85
N LEU A 110 -8.18 6.00 -2.79
CA LEU A 110 -7.97 7.09 -1.83
C LEU A 110 -9.04 8.16 -1.98
N ASN A 111 -9.35 8.57 -3.22
CA ASN A 111 -10.43 9.52 -3.48
C ASN A 111 -11.79 8.98 -3.01
N ALA A 112 -12.07 7.68 -3.22
CA ALA A 112 -13.30 7.05 -2.73
C ALA A 112 -13.35 6.99 -1.19
N VAL A 113 -12.24 6.67 -0.52
CA VAL A 113 -12.12 6.64 0.93
C VAL A 113 -12.36 8.02 1.53
N PHE A 114 -11.75 9.07 0.97
CA PHE A 114 -11.95 10.45 1.45
C PHE A 114 -13.36 10.99 1.18
N GLN A 115 -14.14 10.35 0.32
CA GLN A 115 -15.56 10.66 0.12
C GLN A 115 -16.49 9.94 1.11
N LEU A 116 -16.02 8.89 1.80
CA LEU A 116 -16.78 8.21 2.84
C LEU A 116 -16.75 9.02 4.14
N LYS A 117 -17.94 9.46 4.60
CA LYS A 117 -18.19 10.13 5.89
C LYS A 117 -17.03 10.99 6.39
N SER A 118 -16.65 11.97 5.57
CA SER A 118 -15.52 12.86 5.84
C SER A 118 -15.87 13.86 6.95
N THR A 119 -14.95 14.10 7.89
CA THR A 119 -15.12 15.14 8.94
C THR A 119 -14.25 16.36 8.72
N GLY A 120 -14.70 17.49 9.27
CA GLY A 120 -13.90 18.71 9.41
C GLY A 120 -13.41 19.25 8.08
N LEU A 121 -12.08 19.35 7.93
CA LEU A 121 -11.41 19.92 6.74
C LEU A 121 -11.77 19.19 5.44
N LEU A 122 -12.06 17.88 5.47
CA LEU A 122 -12.43 17.12 4.26
C LEU A 122 -13.85 17.40 3.74
N LEU A 123 -14.70 18.08 4.51
CA LEU A 123 -15.98 18.58 4.00
C LEU A 123 -15.77 19.64 2.92
N ASN A 124 -14.67 20.40 3.02
CA ASN A 124 -14.28 21.33 1.97
C ASN A 124 -13.60 20.57 0.82
N LEU A 125 -14.18 20.72 -0.37
CA LEU A 125 -13.73 20.05 -1.59
C LEU A 125 -12.26 20.37 -1.93
N ASN A 126 -11.80 21.60 -1.66
CA ASN A 126 -10.41 22.01 -1.95
C ASN A 126 -9.42 21.36 -0.98
N ALA A 127 -9.76 21.29 0.31
CA ALA A 127 -8.92 20.64 1.30
C ALA A 127 -8.85 19.12 1.08
N ARG A 128 -9.95 18.48 0.67
CA ARG A 128 -9.93 17.07 0.25
C ARG A 128 -9.01 16.82 -0.93
N ARG A 129 -9.01 17.72 -1.92
CA ARG A 129 -8.06 17.65 -3.04
C ARG A 129 -6.62 17.76 -2.52
N ILE A 130 -6.31 18.74 -1.66
CA ILE A 130 -4.96 18.90 -1.09
C ILE A 130 -4.51 17.65 -0.33
N ILE A 131 -5.36 17.06 0.50
CA ILE A 131 -5.03 15.85 1.28
C ILE A 131 -4.83 14.64 0.36
N HIS A 132 -5.66 14.51 -0.69
CA HIS A 132 -5.48 13.49 -1.71
C HIS A 132 -4.15 13.66 -2.46
N LEU A 133 -3.83 14.87 -2.91
CA LEU A 133 -2.54 15.17 -3.56
C LEU A 133 -1.35 14.89 -2.63
N LEU A 134 -1.46 15.24 -1.35
CA LEU A 134 -0.42 14.96 -0.36
C LEU A 134 -0.22 13.44 -0.20
N SER A 135 -1.31 12.68 -0.16
CA SER A 135 -1.28 11.22 -0.09
C SER A 135 -0.62 10.62 -1.34
N VAL A 136 -1.00 11.11 -2.52
CA VAL A 136 -0.38 10.76 -3.81
C VAL A 136 1.11 11.08 -3.80
N PHE A 137 1.50 12.26 -3.28
CA PHE A 137 2.89 12.68 -3.20
C PHE A 137 3.72 11.77 -2.29
N PHE A 138 3.19 11.36 -1.13
CA PHE A 138 3.85 10.38 -0.25
C PHE A 138 4.06 9.04 -0.95
N ILE A 139 3.10 8.59 -1.75
CA ILE A 139 3.28 7.36 -2.53
C ILE A 139 4.36 7.56 -3.58
N VAL A 140 4.36 8.67 -4.34
CA VAL A 140 5.35 8.93 -5.40
C VAL A 140 6.76 9.05 -4.83
N ILE A 141 6.98 9.86 -3.80
CA ILE A 141 8.32 10.12 -3.25
C ILE A 141 8.94 8.86 -2.65
N THR A 142 8.14 7.92 -2.15
CA THR A 142 8.64 6.66 -1.57
C THR A 142 9.00 5.60 -2.63
N GLN A 143 8.68 5.85 -3.90
CA GLN A 143 8.96 4.95 -5.03
C GLN A 143 10.34 5.21 -5.68
N TYR A 144 11.22 5.96 -5.00
CA TYR A 144 12.63 6.13 -5.41
C TYR A 144 13.39 4.80 -5.49
N ALA A 145 12.87 3.73 -4.88
CA ALA A 145 13.34 2.36 -5.03
C ALA A 145 12.20 1.52 -5.63
N PRO A 146 12.11 1.47 -6.97
CA PRO A 146 10.98 0.82 -7.64
C PRO A 146 11.05 -0.69 -7.45
N THR A 147 9.93 -1.29 -7.05
CA THR A 147 9.79 -2.75 -6.95
C THR A 147 8.53 -3.20 -7.67
N ASN A 148 8.44 -4.49 -7.95
CA ASN A 148 7.32 -5.10 -8.66
C ASN A 148 6.09 -5.31 -7.77
N CYS A 149 6.24 -5.30 -6.45
CA CYS A 149 5.18 -5.67 -5.53
C CYS A 149 4.54 -4.50 -4.78
N ASP A 150 5.23 -3.37 -4.61
CA ASP A 150 4.84 -2.38 -3.60
C ASP A 150 3.55 -1.62 -3.94
N THR A 151 3.35 -1.23 -5.19
CA THR A 151 2.12 -0.55 -5.61
C THR A 151 0.91 -1.50 -5.60
N ILE A 152 1.12 -2.76 -5.95
CA ILE A 152 0.09 -3.82 -5.91
C ILE A 152 -0.32 -4.08 -4.46
N ALA A 153 0.66 -4.26 -3.58
CA ALA A 153 0.43 -4.47 -2.15
C ALA A 153 -0.29 -3.26 -1.52
N LEU A 154 0.09 -2.04 -1.91
CA LEU A 154 -0.57 -0.82 -1.46
C LEU A 154 -2.03 -0.73 -1.94
N PHE A 155 -2.30 -1.12 -3.19
CA PHE A 155 -3.65 -1.18 -3.73
C PHE A 155 -4.53 -2.17 -2.95
N CYS A 156 -4.03 -3.38 -2.72
CA CYS A 156 -4.73 -4.39 -1.91
C CYS A 156 -4.96 -3.91 -0.47
N TYR A 157 -3.99 -3.22 0.11
CA TYR A 157 -4.09 -2.62 1.43
C TYR A 157 -5.19 -1.54 1.50
N LEU A 158 -5.12 -0.53 0.62
CA LEU A 158 -6.11 0.54 0.57
C LEU A 158 -7.53 0.02 0.26
N SER A 159 -7.63 -1.00 -0.60
CA SER A 159 -8.89 -1.72 -0.84
C SER A 159 -9.44 -2.35 0.44
N GLY A 160 -8.58 -2.97 1.25
CA GLY A 160 -8.96 -3.56 2.54
C GLY A 160 -9.43 -2.52 3.56
N VAL A 161 -8.74 -1.38 3.62
CA VAL A 161 -9.15 -0.22 4.41
C VAL A 161 -10.53 0.28 3.97
N TYR A 162 -10.73 0.50 2.67
CA TYR A 162 -12.02 0.93 2.11
C TYR A 162 -13.17 -0.04 2.44
N LEU A 163 -12.94 -1.36 2.28
CA LEU A 163 -13.94 -2.38 2.60
C LEU A 163 -14.26 -2.42 4.11
N THR A 164 -13.25 -2.25 4.96
CA THR A 164 -13.43 -2.19 6.42
C THR A 164 -14.29 -1.01 6.83
N LEU A 165 -14.00 0.19 6.30
CA LEU A 165 -14.79 1.39 6.56
C LEU A 165 -16.23 1.23 6.04
N LYS A 166 -16.39 0.71 4.82
CA LYS A 166 -17.71 0.47 4.23
C LYS A 166 -18.52 -0.58 4.97
N TYR A 167 -17.89 -1.62 5.51
CA TYR A 167 -18.51 -2.60 6.39
C TYR A 167 -18.99 -1.94 7.70
N SER A 168 -18.16 -1.10 8.31
CA SER A 168 -18.51 -0.34 9.51
C SER A 168 -19.73 0.57 9.29
N ASP A 169 -19.79 1.24 8.14
CA ASP A 169 -20.88 2.16 7.81
C ASP A 169 -22.20 1.49 7.44
N THR A 170 -22.13 0.43 6.62
CA THR A 170 -23.33 -0.19 6.03
C THR A 170 -23.83 -1.39 6.80
N GLY A 171 -23.00 -2.01 7.64
CA GLY A 171 -23.30 -3.26 8.35
C GLY A 171 -23.51 -4.48 7.44
N LYS A 172 -23.30 -4.36 6.13
CA LYS A 172 -23.57 -5.44 5.17
C LYS A 172 -22.44 -6.46 5.17
N ASN A 173 -22.76 -7.71 5.51
CA ASN A 173 -21.82 -8.83 5.57
C ASN A 173 -21.09 -9.11 4.23
N ILE A 174 -21.65 -8.66 3.09
CA ILE A 174 -20.98 -8.82 1.79
C ILE A 174 -19.60 -8.17 1.75
N PHE A 175 -19.42 -7.00 2.36
CA PHE A 175 -18.11 -6.33 2.40
C PHE A 175 -17.10 -7.08 3.25
N PHE A 176 -17.57 -7.77 4.28
CA PHE A 176 -16.73 -8.62 5.12
C PHE A 176 -16.27 -9.88 4.37
N PHE A 177 -17.15 -10.56 3.62
CA PHE A 177 -16.74 -11.69 2.78
C PHE A 177 -15.76 -11.30 1.68
N ILE A 178 -15.98 -10.14 1.04
CA ILE A 178 -15.03 -9.60 0.05
C ILE A 178 -13.68 -9.30 0.72
N LEU A 179 -13.67 -8.76 1.94
CA LEU A 179 -12.44 -8.48 2.68
C LEU A 179 -11.65 -9.77 2.98
N ILE A 180 -12.32 -10.87 3.36
CA ILE A 180 -11.69 -12.18 3.57
C ILE A 180 -10.99 -12.65 2.28
N GLY A 181 -11.72 -12.65 1.16
CA GLY A 181 -11.14 -13.04 -0.14
C GLY A 181 -9.98 -12.14 -0.55
N LEU A 182 -10.09 -10.83 -0.31
CA LEU A 182 -9.03 -9.87 -0.60
C LEU A 182 -7.77 -10.14 0.25
N ILE A 183 -7.89 -10.48 1.54
CA ILE A 183 -6.74 -10.81 2.38
C ILE A 183 -6.04 -12.06 1.87
N ALA A 184 -6.79 -13.09 1.47
CA ALA A 184 -6.21 -14.31 0.93
C ALA A 184 -5.37 -14.04 -0.33
N ILE A 185 -5.93 -13.29 -1.28
CA ILE A 185 -5.23 -12.90 -2.51
C ILE A 185 -4.06 -11.97 -2.20
N SER A 186 -4.26 -10.98 -1.33
CA SER A 186 -3.23 -10.01 -0.93
C SER A 186 -2.03 -10.69 -0.27
N THR A 187 -2.24 -11.82 0.42
CA THR A 187 -1.16 -12.59 1.04
C THR A 187 -0.21 -13.19 -0.01
N LEU A 188 -0.73 -13.56 -1.18
CA LEU A 188 0.06 -14.03 -2.33
C LEU A 188 0.82 -12.88 -3.05
N VAL A 189 0.41 -11.63 -2.81
CA VAL A 189 1.12 -10.45 -3.29
C VAL A 189 2.25 -10.09 -2.35
N ARG A 190 1.93 -9.96 -1.05
CA ARG A 190 2.87 -9.57 0.00
C ARG A 190 2.28 -9.80 1.39
N GLU A 191 3.15 -10.09 2.37
CA GLU A 191 2.81 -10.31 3.78
C GLU A 191 2.21 -9.07 4.47
N THR A 192 2.35 -7.89 3.85
CA THR A 192 1.73 -6.63 4.30
C THR A 192 0.20 -6.70 4.41
N ALA A 193 -0.44 -7.75 3.86
CA ALA A 193 -1.86 -8.05 4.06
C ALA A 193 -2.26 -8.14 5.55
N CYS A 194 -1.33 -8.50 6.44
CA CYS A 194 -1.59 -8.54 7.89
C CYS A 194 -2.02 -7.17 8.47
N LEU A 195 -1.61 -6.06 7.84
CA LEU A 195 -2.01 -4.72 8.26
C LEU A 195 -3.52 -4.46 8.04
N ASN A 196 -4.16 -5.13 7.08
CA ASN A 196 -5.62 -5.05 6.91
C ASN A 196 -6.34 -5.69 8.10
N ILE A 197 -5.81 -6.79 8.64
CA ILE A 197 -6.33 -7.44 9.85
C ILE A 197 -6.15 -6.51 11.06
N ALA A 198 -4.97 -5.92 11.20
CA ALA A 198 -4.68 -4.95 12.25
C ALA A 198 -5.62 -3.73 12.19
N PHE A 199 -5.91 -3.23 10.98
CA PHE A 199 -6.86 -2.13 10.78
C PHE A 199 -8.29 -2.52 11.13
N PHE A 200 -8.75 -3.68 10.66
CA PHE A 200 -10.08 -4.20 11.02
C PHE A 200 -10.23 -4.35 12.54
N ALA A 201 -9.22 -4.93 13.20
CA ALA A 201 -9.20 -5.04 14.65
C ALA A 201 -9.23 -3.65 15.31
N ALA A 202 -8.44 -2.68 14.84
CA ALA A 202 -8.41 -1.34 15.42
C ALA A 202 -9.76 -0.60 15.35
N VAL A 203 -10.52 -0.80 14.27
CA VAL A 203 -11.83 -0.15 14.08
C VAL A 203 -12.92 -0.78 14.95
N PHE A 204 -12.95 -2.11 15.07
CA PHE A 204 -14.04 -2.82 15.77
C PHE A 204 -13.73 -3.21 17.21
N PHE A 205 -12.46 -3.22 17.63
CA PHE A 205 -12.07 -3.64 18.95
C PHE A 205 -12.27 -2.52 19.99
N THR A 206 -13.16 -2.73 20.95
CA THR A 206 -13.34 -1.83 22.10
C THR A 206 -12.92 -2.54 23.39
N ILE A 207 -12.09 -1.88 24.21
CA ILE A 207 -11.61 -2.45 25.49
C ILE A 207 -12.79 -2.73 26.44
N ASP A 208 -13.85 -1.92 26.35
CA ASP A 208 -15.05 -2.07 27.17
C ASP A 208 -15.89 -3.31 26.79
N ASP A 209 -15.87 -3.73 25.53
CA ASP A 209 -16.57 -4.95 25.09
C ASP A 209 -15.88 -6.21 25.64
N LEU A 210 -14.55 -6.16 25.79
CA LEU A 210 -13.78 -7.24 26.39
C LEU A 210 -14.04 -7.36 27.91
N LYS A 211 -14.13 -6.22 28.60
CA LYS A 211 -14.50 -6.17 30.03
C LYS A 211 -15.93 -6.66 30.28
N LYS A 212 -16.83 -6.51 29.29
CA LYS A 212 -18.21 -7.01 29.33
C LYS A 212 -18.35 -8.47 28.85
N GLY A 213 -17.25 -9.14 28.47
CA GLY A 213 -17.27 -10.54 28.03
C GLY A 213 -17.87 -10.78 26.64
N ASN A 214 -18.00 -9.74 25.79
CA ASN A 214 -18.56 -9.89 24.45
C ASN A 214 -17.49 -10.30 23.43
N TYR A 215 -17.29 -11.61 23.27
CA TYR A 215 -16.29 -12.19 22.35
C TYR A 215 -16.73 -12.23 20.87
N GLN A 216 -17.87 -11.64 20.51
CA GLN A 216 -18.36 -11.66 19.11
C GLN A 216 -17.38 -11.01 18.12
N ILE A 217 -16.58 -10.02 18.58
CA ILE A 217 -15.57 -9.36 17.73
C ILE A 217 -14.42 -10.32 17.41
N ILE A 218 -13.99 -11.16 18.36
CA ILE A 218 -12.92 -12.14 18.14
C ILE A 218 -13.34 -13.15 17.08
N TRP A 219 -14.60 -13.61 17.12
CA TRP A 219 -15.17 -14.49 16.10
C TRP A 219 -15.18 -13.88 14.69
N LYS A 220 -15.24 -12.55 14.56
CA LYS A 220 -15.11 -11.87 13.25
C LYS A 220 -13.65 -11.71 12.79
N ILE A 221 -12.70 -11.71 13.71
CA ILE A 221 -11.27 -11.61 13.37
C ILE A 221 -10.70 -12.97 12.92
N ILE A 222 -11.17 -14.08 13.52
CA ILE A 222 -10.69 -15.42 13.20
C ILE A 222 -10.73 -15.73 11.68
N PRO A 223 -11.83 -15.51 10.94
CA PRO A 223 -11.87 -15.75 9.50
C PRO A 223 -10.83 -14.95 8.71
N LEU A 224 -10.53 -13.71 9.13
CA LEU A 224 -9.53 -12.87 8.47
C LEU A 224 -8.12 -13.41 8.71
N VAL A 225 -7.84 -13.87 9.94
CA VAL A 225 -6.56 -14.49 10.30
C VAL A 225 -6.38 -15.81 9.56
N VAL A 226 -7.42 -16.65 9.48
CA VAL A 226 -7.39 -17.91 8.73
C VAL A 226 -7.15 -17.66 7.24
N ALA A 227 -7.80 -16.65 6.67
CA ALA A 227 -7.59 -16.26 5.27
C ALA A 227 -6.18 -15.74 4.97
N PHE A 228 -5.46 -15.24 5.97
CA PHE A 228 -4.03 -14.91 5.85
C PHE A 228 -3.14 -16.14 6.07
N LEU A 229 -3.41 -16.94 7.09
CA LEU A 229 -2.55 -18.08 7.45
C LEU A 229 -2.59 -19.20 6.40
N ILE A 230 -3.74 -19.50 5.80
CA ILE A 230 -3.86 -20.58 4.81
C ILE A 230 -2.96 -20.33 3.60
N PRO A 231 -3.04 -19.18 2.89
CA PRO A 231 -2.15 -18.91 1.76
C PRO A 231 -0.69 -18.76 2.19
N TYR A 232 -0.43 -18.15 3.36
CA TYR A 232 0.93 -17.94 3.85
C TYR A 232 1.66 -19.25 4.15
N LEU A 233 1.02 -20.15 4.92
CA LEU A 233 1.56 -21.47 5.24
C LEU A 233 1.56 -22.38 4.01
N GLY A 234 0.55 -22.27 3.14
CA GLY A 234 0.49 -23.01 1.88
C GLY A 234 1.65 -22.68 0.96
N LEU A 235 1.94 -21.39 0.75
CA LEU A 235 3.11 -20.95 -0.03
C LEU A 235 4.41 -21.46 0.59
N ARG A 236 4.55 -21.41 1.91
CA ARG A 236 5.73 -21.93 2.60
C ARG A 236 5.87 -23.43 2.43
N ALA A 237 4.81 -24.21 2.57
CA ALA A 237 4.88 -25.67 2.40
C ALA A 237 5.28 -26.08 0.97
N ILE A 238 4.83 -25.33 -0.04
CA ILE A 238 5.11 -25.63 -1.46
C ILE A 238 6.53 -25.19 -1.85
N LEU A 239 6.99 -24.02 -1.39
CA LEU A 239 8.26 -23.41 -1.82
C LEU A 239 9.48 -23.84 -0.98
N VAL A 240 9.28 -24.46 0.19
CA VAL A 240 10.37 -24.96 1.06
C VAL A 240 11.21 -26.07 0.41
N GLN A 241 10.75 -26.66 -0.70
CA GLN A 241 11.52 -27.68 -1.44
C GLN A 241 12.68 -27.11 -2.27
N GLU A 242 12.69 -25.79 -2.53
CA GLU A 242 13.82 -25.11 -3.18
C GLU A 242 14.47 -24.15 -2.15
N GLU A 243 15.79 -23.96 -2.21
CA GLU A 243 16.67 -23.25 -1.27
C GLU A 243 16.21 -21.82 -0.87
N THR A 244 15.08 -21.71 -0.16
CA THR A 244 14.44 -20.44 0.20
C THR A 244 14.81 -20.11 1.64
N ALA A 245 15.77 -19.18 1.80
CA ALA A 245 16.18 -18.69 3.11
C ALA A 245 15.00 -18.00 3.82
N PHE A 246 14.80 -18.34 5.10
CA PHE A 246 13.72 -17.79 5.95
C PHE A 246 13.82 -16.26 6.14
N VAL A 247 15.03 -15.71 5.93
CA VAL A 247 15.38 -14.30 6.05
C VAL A 247 16.52 -14.02 5.06
N GLU A 248 16.41 -12.94 4.27
CA GLU A 248 17.47 -12.51 3.33
C GLU A 248 18.77 -12.11 4.06
N GLY A 249 18.64 -11.75 5.34
CA GLY A 249 19.71 -11.43 6.28
C GLY A 249 19.14 -10.66 7.48
N PHE A 250 19.78 -10.74 8.65
CA PHE A 250 19.44 -9.88 9.78
C PHE A 250 20.10 -8.50 9.57
N TYR A 251 19.29 -7.48 9.30
CA TYR A 251 19.78 -6.13 8.97
C TYR A 251 19.89 -5.21 10.19
N ILE A 252 19.67 -5.72 11.41
CA ILE A 252 19.70 -4.95 12.66
C ILE A 252 20.97 -4.10 12.77
N ASN A 253 22.15 -4.69 12.57
CA ASN A 253 23.42 -3.96 12.66
C ASN A 253 23.54 -2.88 11.57
N ARG A 254 23.04 -3.13 10.35
CA ARG A 254 23.04 -2.12 9.26
C ARG A 254 22.02 -1.00 9.50
N ASN A 255 20.90 -1.30 10.17
CA ASN A 255 19.87 -0.32 10.51
C ASN A 255 20.36 0.73 11.52
N PHE A 256 21.16 0.32 12.50
CA PHE A 256 21.69 1.23 13.53
C PHE A 256 23.08 1.80 13.20
N SER A 257 23.85 1.18 12.30
CA SER A 257 25.18 1.68 11.92
C SER A 257 25.18 2.65 10.74
N SER A 258 24.13 2.66 9.90
CA SER A 258 24.05 3.53 8.72
C SER A 258 23.30 4.83 9.03
N PRO A 259 23.87 6.01 8.72
CA PRO A 259 23.20 7.30 8.95
C PRO A 259 21.91 7.43 8.12
N PHE A 260 21.85 6.80 6.93
CA PHE A 260 20.65 6.78 6.10
C PHE A 260 19.50 6.04 6.78
N ASN A 261 19.75 4.88 7.38
CA ASN A 261 18.70 4.11 8.04
C ASN A 261 18.15 4.84 9.28
N LEU A 262 19.02 5.49 10.06
CA LEU A 262 18.59 6.35 11.17
C LEU A 262 17.75 7.54 10.68
N ALA A 263 18.14 8.19 9.58
CA ALA A 263 17.34 9.26 8.99
C ALA A 263 15.95 8.78 8.55
N GLY A 264 15.85 7.60 7.95
CA GLY A 264 14.57 6.98 7.57
C GLY A 264 13.66 6.68 8.77
N LEU A 265 14.23 6.18 9.87
CA LEU A 265 13.51 5.95 11.11
C LEU A 265 13.00 7.27 11.72
N VAL A 266 13.87 8.28 11.81
CA VAL A 266 13.52 9.61 12.33
C VAL A 266 12.41 10.23 11.48
N PHE A 267 12.51 10.13 10.15
CA PHE A 267 11.46 10.57 9.24
C PHE A 267 10.13 9.89 9.56
N ALA A 268 10.10 8.55 9.66
CA ALA A 268 8.89 7.80 9.94
C ALA A 268 8.26 8.20 11.29
N LEU A 269 9.08 8.32 12.35
CA LEU A 269 8.62 8.73 13.68
C LEU A 269 8.04 10.14 13.68
N ILE A 270 8.70 11.10 13.03
CA ILE A 270 8.24 12.49 12.94
C ILE A 270 6.91 12.55 12.18
N VAL A 271 6.81 11.89 11.02
CA VAL A 271 5.58 11.88 10.22
C VAL A 271 4.43 11.23 11.00
N ILE A 272 4.66 10.08 11.64
CA ILE A 272 3.65 9.40 12.46
C ILE A 272 3.22 10.29 13.64
N TYR A 273 4.16 10.97 14.29
CA TYR A 273 3.85 11.90 15.38
C TYR A 273 3.01 13.10 14.91
N PHE A 274 3.32 13.68 13.75
CA PHE A 274 2.50 14.74 13.17
C PHE A 274 1.09 14.24 12.85
N ILE A 275 0.96 13.06 12.27
CA ILE A 275 -0.35 12.46 11.99
C ILE A 275 -1.13 12.21 13.28
N TYR A 276 -0.47 11.71 14.32
CA TYR A 276 -1.09 11.55 15.64
C TYR A 276 -1.62 12.88 16.21
N LYS A 277 -0.90 13.98 16.00
CA LYS A 277 -1.38 15.33 16.37
C LYS A 277 -2.53 15.84 15.50
N LEU A 278 -2.61 15.40 14.23
CA LEU A 278 -3.73 15.73 13.34
C LEU A 278 -5.04 15.02 13.75
N CYS A 279 -4.97 13.91 14.48
CA CYS A 279 -6.12 13.25 15.07
C CYS A 279 -6.70 14.08 16.24
N THR A 280 -7.53 15.07 15.93
CA THR A 280 -8.15 15.98 16.92
C THR A 280 -9.23 15.29 17.76
N ALA A 281 -9.97 14.34 17.19
CA ALA A 281 -11.01 13.60 17.89
C ALA A 281 -10.43 12.48 18.77
N PRO A 282 -10.92 12.29 20.02
CA PRO A 282 -10.41 11.24 20.92
C PRO A 282 -10.65 9.83 20.37
N GLU A 283 -11.74 9.62 19.62
CA GLU A 283 -12.04 8.36 18.95
C GLU A 283 -11.01 8.03 17.85
N ASN A 284 -10.70 9.00 16.98
CA ASN A 284 -9.72 8.84 15.90
C ASN A 284 -8.34 8.53 16.49
N ARG A 285 -7.98 9.21 17.59
CA ARG A 285 -6.75 8.97 18.34
C ARG A 285 -6.70 7.58 18.97
N SER A 286 -7.83 7.09 19.48
CA SER A 286 -7.97 5.73 20.03
C SER A 286 -7.84 4.66 18.95
N VAL A 287 -8.54 4.81 17.81
CA VAL A 287 -8.46 3.89 16.67
C VAL A 287 -7.03 3.84 16.11
N PHE A 288 -6.40 5.00 15.93
CA PHE A 288 -5.02 5.05 15.45
C PHE A 288 -4.02 4.43 16.44
N GLY A 289 -4.20 4.66 17.75
CA GLY A 289 -3.38 4.02 18.79
C GLY A 289 -3.53 2.49 18.81
N LYS A 290 -4.76 1.98 18.70
CA LYS A 290 -5.04 0.53 18.58
C LYS A 290 -4.42 -0.05 17.32
N TYR A 291 -4.53 0.66 16.19
CA TYR A 291 -3.93 0.24 14.93
C TYR A 291 -2.41 0.11 15.07
N PHE A 292 -1.74 1.11 15.64
CA PHE A 292 -0.30 1.05 15.87
C PHE A 292 0.08 -0.13 16.78
N PHE A 293 -0.70 -0.38 17.84
CA PHE A 293 -0.51 -1.53 18.72
C PHE A 293 -0.64 -2.87 17.98
N PHE A 294 -1.69 -3.06 17.18
CA PHE A 294 -1.88 -4.27 16.38
C PHE A 294 -0.84 -4.40 15.24
N SER A 295 -0.23 -3.31 14.81
CA SER A 295 0.85 -3.28 13.82
C SER A 295 2.26 -3.52 14.42
N ILE A 296 2.41 -3.69 15.73
CA ILE A 296 3.72 -3.97 16.37
C ILE A 296 4.45 -5.17 15.74
N PRO A 297 3.80 -6.33 15.47
CA PRO A 297 4.49 -7.46 14.84
C PRO A 297 5.09 -7.09 13.47
N TYR A 298 4.41 -6.24 12.71
CA TYR A 298 4.90 -5.75 11.43
C TYR A 298 6.10 -4.80 11.59
N LEU A 299 6.06 -3.88 12.56
CA LEU A 299 7.16 -2.97 12.87
C LEU A 299 8.42 -3.70 13.36
N LEU A 300 8.24 -4.76 14.15
CA LEU A 300 9.32 -5.65 14.57
C LEU A 300 9.94 -6.34 13.35
N MET A 301 9.13 -6.87 12.44
CA MET A 301 9.63 -7.47 11.19
C MET A 301 10.40 -6.49 10.31
N ILE A 302 9.95 -5.23 10.20
CA ILE A 302 10.72 -4.17 9.51
C ILE A 302 12.08 -3.97 10.19
N THR A 303 12.12 -3.95 11.52
CA THR A 303 13.37 -3.75 12.28
C THR A 303 14.37 -4.90 12.07
N LEU A 304 13.87 -6.12 11.97
CA LEU A 304 14.69 -7.33 11.83
C LEU A 304 15.22 -7.52 10.41
N VAL A 305 14.37 -7.32 9.40
CA VAL A 305 14.61 -7.75 8.00
C VAL A 305 14.53 -6.58 7.00
N GLY A 306 13.87 -5.47 7.35
CA GLY A 306 13.77 -4.30 6.50
C GLY A 306 14.93 -3.33 6.68
N LEU A 307 15.12 -2.45 5.70
CA LEU A 307 16.00 -1.28 5.82
C LEU A 307 15.15 -0.06 6.13
N TYR A 308 15.43 0.64 7.24
CA TYR A 308 14.65 1.83 7.62
C TYR A 308 14.74 2.96 6.60
N TRP A 309 15.82 3.02 5.83
CA TRP A 309 15.92 3.95 4.71
C TRP A 309 14.76 3.79 3.74
N GLU A 310 14.26 2.57 3.52
CA GLU A 310 13.13 2.26 2.65
C GLU A 310 11.81 2.73 3.27
N VAL A 311 11.57 4.04 3.25
CA VAL A 311 10.40 4.70 3.82
C VAL A 311 9.07 4.12 3.30
N ARG A 312 9.08 3.50 2.11
CA ARG A 312 7.92 2.78 1.53
C ARG A 312 7.36 1.69 2.45
N LEU A 313 8.15 1.11 3.36
CA LEU A 313 7.68 0.15 4.36
C LEU A 313 6.73 0.79 5.38
N PHE A 314 6.86 2.08 5.65
CA PHE A 314 5.98 2.82 6.56
C PHE A 314 4.77 3.45 5.85
N LEU A 315 4.72 3.41 4.52
CA LEU A 315 3.68 4.05 3.73
C LEU A 315 2.25 3.61 4.08
N PRO A 316 1.95 2.30 4.29
CA PRO A 316 0.62 1.87 4.73
C PRO A 316 0.20 2.51 6.07
N LEU A 317 1.15 2.65 7.01
CA LEU A 317 0.91 3.26 8.33
C LEU A 317 0.63 4.76 8.20
N ILE A 318 1.41 5.46 7.37
CA ILE A 318 1.26 6.89 7.08
C ILE A 318 -0.11 7.15 6.43
N LEU A 319 -0.46 6.41 5.37
CA LEU A 319 -1.74 6.61 4.66
C LEU A 319 -2.94 6.29 5.54
N THR A 320 -2.90 5.20 6.32
CA THR A 320 -3.97 4.88 7.26
C THR A 320 -4.09 5.89 8.38
N GLY A 321 -2.97 6.43 8.85
CA GLY A 321 -2.98 7.55 9.77
C GLY A 321 -3.70 8.78 9.20
N ILE A 322 -3.41 9.16 7.96
CA ILE A 322 -4.11 10.26 7.28
C ILE A 322 -5.61 9.94 7.12
N ILE A 323 -5.96 8.73 6.71
CA ILE A 323 -7.37 8.31 6.55
C ILE A 323 -8.10 8.36 7.89
N THR A 324 -7.53 7.79 8.94
CA THR A 324 -8.14 7.76 10.29
C THR A 324 -8.25 9.14 10.93
N ALA A 325 -7.31 10.04 10.65
CA ALA A 325 -7.36 11.40 11.17
C ALA A 325 -8.63 12.15 10.70
N TYR A 326 -9.06 11.93 9.46
CA TYR A 326 -10.17 12.67 8.85
C TYR A 326 -11.46 11.85 8.61
N HIS A 327 -11.48 10.57 8.99
CA HIS A 327 -12.68 9.73 8.91
C HIS A 327 -13.57 9.93 10.14
N GLN A 328 -14.89 10.02 9.95
CA GLN A 328 -15.85 10.09 11.04
C GLN A 328 -16.25 8.69 11.51
N PHE A 329 -15.81 8.29 12.70
CA PHE A 329 -16.22 6.99 13.27
C PHE A 329 -17.53 7.04 14.05
N LYS A 330 -17.98 8.22 14.51
CA LYS A 330 -19.25 8.38 15.23
C LYS A 330 -20.47 8.23 14.29
N LYS A 331 -21.44 7.38 14.65
CA LYS A 331 -22.79 7.42 14.06
C LYS A 331 -23.46 8.72 14.51
N THR A 332 -23.90 9.54 13.56
CA THR A 332 -24.79 10.67 13.84
C THR A 332 -26.16 10.13 14.25
N SER A 333 -26.30 9.78 15.53
CA SER A 333 -27.58 9.53 16.18
C SER A 333 -27.69 10.26 17.52
N GLU A 334 -26.93 11.33 17.70
CA GLU A 334 -27.02 12.28 18.82
C GLU A 334 -26.50 13.66 18.36
N ILE A 335 -27.33 14.38 17.61
CA ILE A 335 -27.52 15.83 17.71
C ILE A 335 -29.02 16.06 17.68
#